data_AF-A0A9Q0F3C4-F1
#
_entry.id   AF-A0A9Q0F3C4-F1
#
_cell.length_a   1.000
_cell.length_b   1.000
_cell.length_c   1.000
_cell.angle_alpha   90.00
_cell.angle_beta   90.00
_cell.angle_gamma   90.00
#
_symmetry.space_group_name_H-M   'P 1'
#
loop_
_entity.id
_entity.type
_entity.pdbx_description
1 polymer ?
#
loop_
_entity_poly.entity_id
_entity_poly.type
_entity_poly.pdbx_seq_one_letter_code
_entity_poly.pdbx_strand_id
1 'polypeptide(L)'
;MQLSFEKKGCDHYDLLGLIFNRSTTTGGLHHSSGLEPPNSDEERRLDEEFVNTGVHVNLEDDNDNDGEDPMTTQTAERVTRSRKRTIVVPERKPKKKDSRVTQLNKAIQAYVETSKV
;
A
#
# COMPACT_ATOMS: atom_id res chain seq x y z
N MET A 1 -31.08 -10.41 22.01
CA MET A 1 -31.01 -9.89 20.64
C MET A 1 -29.71 -10.37 20.04
N GLN A 2 -29.74 -11.24 19.03
CA GLN A 2 -28.54 -11.62 18.28
C GLN A 2 -28.35 -10.61 17.14
N LEU A 3 -27.22 -9.90 17.13
CA LEU A 3 -26.79 -9.10 15.99
C LEU A 3 -26.27 -10.07 14.92
N SER A 4 -27.14 -10.44 13.97
CA SER A 4 -26.72 -11.12 12.75
C SER A 4 -26.02 -10.10 11.86
N PHE A 5 -24.73 -9.90 12.07
CA PHE A 5 -23.89 -9.18 11.12
C PHE A 5 -23.78 -10.03 9.86
N GLU A 6 -24.44 -9.64 8.78
CA GLU A 6 -24.12 -10.16 7.46
C GLU A 6 -22.68 -9.76 7.13
N LYS A 7 -21.75 -10.71 7.21
CA LYS A 7 -20.45 -10.57 6.55
C LYS A 7 -20.68 -10.73 5.04
N LYS A 8 -21.31 -9.75 4.41
CA LYS A 8 -20.96 -9.51 3.01
C LYS A 8 -19.58 -8.87 3.04
N GLY A 9 -18.59 -9.61 2.53
CA GLY A 9 -17.24 -9.08 2.35
C GLY A 9 -17.24 -7.96 1.31
N CYS A 10 -16.09 -7.37 1.08
CA CYS A 10 -15.89 -6.55 -0.10
C CYS A 10 -15.54 -7.48 -1.27
N ASP A 11 -16.49 -7.71 -2.18
CA ASP A 11 -16.32 -8.63 -3.31
C ASP A 11 -15.19 -8.20 -4.27
N HIS A 12 -14.75 -6.95 -4.19
CA HIS A 12 -13.68 -6.37 -5.01
C HIS A 12 -12.39 -6.12 -4.22
N TYR A 13 -12.23 -6.73 -3.03
CA TYR A 13 -11.08 -6.47 -2.17
C TYR A 13 -9.74 -6.79 -2.85
N ASP A 14 -9.67 -7.87 -3.62
CA ASP A 14 -8.46 -8.23 -4.37
C ASP A 14 -8.07 -7.14 -5.40
N LEU A 15 -9.09 -6.53 -6.02
CA LEU A 15 -8.91 -5.46 -7.00
C LEU A 15 -8.49 -4.14 -6.34
N LEU A 16 -9.09 -3.83 -5.20
CA LEU A 16 -8.69 -2.71 -4.36
C LEU A 16 -7.25 -2.89 -3.85
N GLY A 17 -6.84 -4.12 -3.52
CA GLY A 17 -5.47 -4.43 -3.15
C GLY A 17 -4.48 -4.13 -4.27
N LEU A 18 -4.81 -4.46 -5.53
CA LEU A 18 -3.97 -4.12 -6.69
C LEU A 18 -3.81 -2.60 -6.88
N ILE A 19 -4.85 -1.83 -6.56
CA ILE A 19 -4.86 -0.36 -6.71
C ILE A 19 -4.13 0.32 -5.54
N PHE A 20 -4.41 -0.08 -4.30
CA PHE A 20 -4.04 0.67 -3.10
C PHE A 20 -2.90 0.08 -2.27
N ASN A 21 -2.51 -1.21 -2.41
CA ASN A 21 -1.50 -1.82 -1.52
C ASN A 21 -0.11 -1.16 -1.61
N ARG A 22 0.19 -0.49 -2.72
CA ARG A 22 1.45 0.22 -2.96
C ARG A 22 1.26 1.74 -2.99
N SER A 23 0.13 2.21 -2.46
CA SER A 23 -0.10 3.61 -2.18
C SER A 23 0.48 3.94 -0.80
N THR A 24 1.06 5.12 -0.69
CA THR A 24 1.54 5.60 0.61
C THR A 24 0.33 5.97 1.46
N THR A 25 0.11 5.21 2.53
CA THR A 25 -0.89 5.55 3.55
C THR A 25 -0.29 6.63 4.44
N THR A 26 -0.66 7.87 4.17
CA THR A 26 -0.39 9.00 5.06
C THR A 26 -1.38 8.90 6.22
N GLY A 27 -0.90 8.55 7.42
CA GLY A 27 -1.73 8.33 8.61
C GLY A 27 -2.50 9.56 9.11
N GLY A 28 -2.35 10.72 8.45
CA GLY A 28 -2.93 12.00 8.86
C GLY A 28 -4.47 12.08 8.86
N LEU A 29 -5.17 11.09 8.30
CA LEU A 29 -6.64 11.01 8.33
C LEU A 29 -7.18 10.01 9.37
N HIS A 30 -6.32 9.45 10.23
CA HIS A 30 -6.70 8.45 11.23
C HIS A 30 -7.28 9.10 12.49
N HIS A 31 -8.40 9.83 12.36
CA HIS A 31 -9.20 10.29 13.49
C HIS A 31 -10.47 9.45 13.60
N SER A 32 -10.52 8.60 14.63
CA SER A 32 -11.69 7.78 14.95
C SER A 32 -12.69 8.58 15.76
N SER A 33 -14.00 8.30 15.60
CA SER A 33 -15.07 8.91 16.41
C SER A 33 -14.96 8.62 17.91
N GLY A 34 -14.13 7.65 18.33
CA GLY A 34 -13.86 7.37 19.73
C GLY A 34 -12.76 8.24 20.35
N LEU A 35 -12.06 9.04 19.54
CA LEU A 35 -11.07 10.01 19.99
C LEU A 35 -11.74 11.38 20.14
N GLU A 36 -11.18 12.21 21.02
CA GLU A 36 -11.60 13.60 21.12
C GLU A 36 -11.35 14.32 19.78
N PRO A 37 -12.29 15.17 19.31
CA PRO A 37 -12.07 15.95 18.11
C PRO A 37 -10.80 16.81 18.25
N PRO A 38 -9.95 16.86 17.21
CA PRO A 38 -8.77 17.72 17.24
C PRO A 38 -9.17 19.19 17.39
N ASN A 39 -8.33 19.95 18.09
CA ASN A 39 -8.55 21.40 18.24
C ASN A 39 -8.12 22.16 16.97
N SER A 40 -8.42 23.46 16.88
CA SER A 40 -8.12 24.27 15.69
C SER A 40 -6.64 24.31 15.29
N ASP A 41 -5.71 24.21 16.23
CA ASP A 41 -4.27 24.21 15.92
C ASP A 41 -3.81 22.84 15.45
N GLU A 42 -4.40 21.78 15.99
CA GLU A 42 -4.16 20.39 15.59
C GLU A 42 -4.71 20.11 14.19
N GLU A 43 -5.94 20.53 13.89
CA GLU A 43 -6.54 20.44 12.54
C GLU A 43 -5.63 21.09 11.50
N ARG A 44 -5.14 22.31 11.76
CA ARG A 44 -4.24 23.03 10.86
C ARG A 44 -2.92 22.28 10.63
N ARG A 45 -2.35 21.65 11.67
CA ARG A 45 -1.12 20.84 11.53
C ARG A 45 -1.36 19.59 10.70
N LEU A 46 -2.49 18.92 10.91
CA LEU A 46 -2.87 17.72 10.16
C LEU A 46 -3.10 18.05 8.67
N ASP A 47 -3.74 19.19 8.39
CA ASP A 47 -3.92 19.68 7.02
C ASP A 47 -2.58 20.00 6.35
N GLU A 48 -1.68 20.71 7.03
CA GLU A 48 -0.33 21.00 6.53
C GLU A 48 0.45 19.71 6.26
N GLU A 49 0.42 18.74 7.17
CA GLU A 49 1.06 17.44 7.00
C GLU A 49 0.47 16.65 5.82
N PHE A 50 -0.86 16.65 5.67
CA PHE A 50 -1.55 15.96 4.59
C PHE A 50 -1.20 16.55 3.22
N VAL A 51 -1.24 17.88 3.08
CA VAL A 51 -0.90 18.58 1.83
C VAL A 51 0.57 18.36 1.44
N ASN A 52 1.47 18.38 2.43
CA ASN A 52 2.90 18.23 2.18
C ASN A 52 3.32 16.79 1.89
N THR A 53 2.68 15.80 2.53
CA THR A 53 3.01 14.38 2.35
C THR A 53 2.33 13.80 1.11
N GLY A 54 1.10 14.26 0.81
CA GLY A 54 0.28 13.79 -0.31
C GLY A 54 -0.11 12.31 -0.22
N VAL A 55 -1.02 11.89 -1.10
CA VAL A 55 -1.29 10.46 -1.36
C VAL A 55 -0.75 10.15 -2.74
N HIS A 56 0.33 9.37 -2.80
CA HIS A 56 0.95 8.96 -4.06
C HIS A 56 0.85 7.44 -4.24
N VAL A 57 0.57 7.03 -5.47
CA VAL A 57 0.69 5.63 -5.90
C VAL A 57 2.14 5.45 -6.33
N ASN A 58 2.92 4.63 -5.63
CA ASN A 58 4.27 4.29 -6.10
C ASN A 58 4.11 3.63 -7.49
N LEU A 59 4.82 4.06 -8.54
CA LEU A 59 4.75 3.44 -9.88
C LEU A 59 6.05 2.73 -10.27
N GLU A 60 7.03 2.64 -9.37
CA GLU A 60 8.31 1.99 -9.61
C GLU A 60 8.10 0.57 -10.15
N ASP A 61 8.74 0.33 -11.30
CA ASP A 61 8.76 -0.98 -11.93
C ASP A 61 9.68 -1.89 -11.10
N ASP A 62 9.23 -3.11 -10.80
CA ASP A 62 10.05 -4.14 -10.14
C ASP A 62 11.11 -4.67 -11.13
N ASN A 63 11.74 -3.80 -11.92
CA ASN A 63 12.88 -4.19 -12.74
C ASN A 63 14.04 -4.32 -11.77
N ASP A 64 14.25 -5.54 -11.27
CA ASP A 64 15.35 -5.96 -10.42
C ASP A 64 16.68 -5.49 -11.03
N ASN A 65 17.09 -4.27 -10.68
CA ASN A 65 18.46 -3.85 -10.76
C ASN A 65 18.96 -3.85 -9.32
N ASP A 66 19.71 -4.90 -8.98
CA ASP A 66 20.44 -5.02 -7.73
C ASP A 66 21.29 -3.76 -7.54
N GLY A 67 20.84 -2.82 -6.70
CA GLY A 67 21.63 -1.64 -6.36
C GLY A 67 20.78 -0.50 -5.84
N GLU A 68 21.00 -0.20 -4.56
CA GLU A 68 20.68 1.04 -3.86
C GLU A 68 19.23 1.16 -3.31
N ASP A 69 19.11 0.73 -2.05
CA ASP A 69 18.01 1.03 -1.13
C ASP A 69 17.80 2.56 -1.01
N PRO A 70 16.61 3.13 -1.32
CA PRO A 70 16.32 4.52 -1.00
C PRO A 70 16.21 4.66 0.52
N MET A 71 17.31 5.15 1.09
CA MET A 71 17.53 5.48 2.50
C MET A 71 16.26 5.92 3.24
N THR A 72 15.63 4.98 3.92
CA THR A 72 14.68 5.30 5.00
C THR A 72 15.50 5.69 6.22
N THR A 73 15.40 6.95 6.65
CA THR A 73 15.91 7.41 7.95
C THR A 73 15.27 6.56 9.08
N GLN A 74 16.00 5.56 9.57
CA GLN A 74 15.68 4.84 10.79
C GLN A 74 16.84 5.00 11.78
N THR A 75 16.64 5.89 12.74
CA THR A 75 17.27 5.78 14.05
C THR A 75 16.73 4.54 14.74
N ALA A 76 17.49 3.45 14.74
CA ALA A 76 17.63 2.51 15.86
C ALA A 76 18.55 1.36 15.44
N GLU A 77 19.71 1.36 16.05
CA GLU A 77 20.73 0.33 16.00
C GLU A 77 20.15 -1.03 16.44
N ARG A 78 20.15 -2.04 15.56
CA ARG A 78 20.17 -3.43 16.02
C ARG A 78 20.92 -4.35 15.07
N VAL A 79 22.16 -4.58 15.45
CA VAL A 79 22.99 -5.73 15.08
C VAL A 79 22.20 -7.03 15.31
N THR A 80 22.11 -7.90 14.30
CA THR A 80 22.58 -9.30 14.40
C THR A 80 22.66 -9.96 13.01
N ARG A 81 23.83 -10.55 12.75
CA ARG A 81 24.17 -11.33 11.55
C ARG A 81 23.51 -12.71 11.60
N SER A 82 22.97 -13.22 10.50
CA SER A 82 22.88 -14.68 10.30
C SER A 82 22.82 -15.14 8.83
N ARG A 83 23.98 -15.69 8.42
CA ARG A 83 24.27 -16.84 7.54
C ARG A 83 23.31 -17.20 6.37
N LYS A 84 23.87 -17.07 5.16
CA LYS A 84 23.39 -17.55 3.86
C LYS A 84 23.20 -19.09 3.84
N ARG A 85 22.07 -19.57 3.33
CA ARG A 85 21.92 -20.95 2.81
C ARG A 85 21.59 -20.88 1.33
N THR A 86 22.52 -21.34 0.49
CA THR A 86 22.34 -21.52 -0.95
C THR A 86 21.32 -22.63 -1.19
N ILE A 87 20.19 -22.29 -1.82
CA ILE A 87 19.24 -23.26 -2.37
C ILE A 87 19.31 -23.09 -3.89
N VAL A 88 19.78 -24.12 -4.58
CA VAL A 88 19.73 -24.19 -6.04
C VAL A 88 18.26 -24.33 -6.44
N VAL A 89 17.66 -23.25 -6.94
CA VAL A 89 16.29 -23.23 -7.46
C VAL A 89 16.35 -23.57 -8.95
N PRO A 90 15.48 -24.48 -9.48
CA PRO A 90 15.44 -24.76 -10.90
C PRO A 90 15.08 -23.49 -11.68
N GLU A 91 15.85 -23.18 -12.74
CA GLU A 91 15.57 -22.06 -13.65
C GLU A 91 14.15 -22.17 -14.21
N ARG A 92 13.25 -21.37 -13.66
CA ARG A 92 11.96 -21.07 -14.29
C ARG A 92 12.21 -19.88 -15.19
N LYS A 93 12.02 -20.06 -16.51
CA LYS A 93 12.04 -18.97 -17.47
C LYS A 93 11.16 -17.83 -16.94
N PRO A 94 11.66 -16.58 -16.85
CA PRO A 94 10.87 -15.47 -16.33
C PRO A 94 9.64 -15.30 -17.23
N LYS A 95 8.45 -15.51 -16.66
CA LYS A 95 7.22 -15.08 -17.31
C LYS A 95 7.31 -13.55 -17.39
N LYS A 96 7.12 -12.99 -18.58
CA LYS A 96 7.03 -11.53 -18.74
C LYS A 96 5.89 -11.04 -17.84
N LYS A 97 6.24 -10.39 -16.73
CA LYS A 97 5.28 -9.74 -15.84
C LYS A 97 4.86 -8.46 -16.56
N ASP A 98 3.55 -8.20 -16.61
CA ASP A 98 3.07 -6.91 -17.11
C ASP A 98 3.68 -5.79 -16.26
N SER A 99 4.00 -4.64 -16.86
CA SER A 99 4.43 -3.48 -16.10
C SER A 99 3.38 -3.11 -15.04
N ARG A 100 3.83 -2.59 -13.90
CA ARG A 100 2.96 -2.13 -12.82
C ARG A 100 1.87 -1.16 -13.31
N VAL A 101 2.22 -0.24 -14.20
CA VAL A 101 1.28 0.71 -14.81
C VAL A 101 0.18 -0.03 -15.57
N THR A 102 0.55 -1.05 -16.35
CA THR A 102 -0.39 -1.90 -17.08
C THR A 102 -1.32 -2.66 -16.14
N GLN A 103 -0.78 -3.22 -15.05
CA GLN A 103 -1.59 -3.92 -14.04
C GLN A 103 -2.58 -2.97 -13.35
N LEU A 104 -2.14 -1.77 -12.98
CA LEU A 104 -2.98 -0.75 -12.36
C LEU A 104 -4.12 -0.31 -13.29
N ASN A 105 -3.81 0.00 -14.55
CA ASN A 105 -4.82 0.41 -15.54
C ASN A 105 -5.87 -0.69 -15.76
N LYS A 106 -5.43 -1.96 -15.85
CA LYS A 106 -6.36 -3.10 -15.93
C LYS A 106 -7.24 -3.19 -14.68
N ALA A 107 -6.66 -2.99 -13.50
CA ALA A 107 -7.38 -3.06 -12.24
C ALA A 107 -8.44 -1.96 -12.10
N ILE A 108 -8.10 -0.71 -12.45
CA ILE A 108 -9.03 0.42 -12.44
C ILE A 108 -10.19 0.17 -13.40
N GLN A 109 -9.90 -0.26 -14.62
CA GLN A 109 -10.93 -0.55 -15.62
C GLN A 109 -11.89 -1.65 -15.16
N ALA A 110 -11.34 -2.76 -14.63
CA ALA A 110 -12.16 -3.85 -14.09
C ALA A 110 -13.04 -3.37 -12.93
N TYR A 111 -12.52 -2.51 -12.04
CA TYR A 111 -13.28 -2.00 -10.90
C TYR A 111 -14.45 -1.13 -11.35
N VAL A 112 -14.21 -0.28 -12.35
CA VAL A 112 -15.26 0.55 -12.96
C VAL A 112 -16.34 -0.31 -13.60
N GLU A 113 -15.98 -1.44 -14.23
CA GLU A 113 -16.95 -2.34 -14.85
C GLU A 113 -17.79 -3.11 -13.83
N THR A 114 -17.17 -3.63 -12.77
CA THR A 114 -17.87 -4.39 -11.74
C THR A 114 -18.74 -3.51 -10.84
N SER A 115 -18.43 -2.22 -10.74
CA SER A 115 -19.16 -1.24 -9.91
C SER A 115 -20.35 -0.58 -10.64
N LYS A 116 -20.62 -0.94 -11.91
CA LYS A 116 -21.80 -0.47 -12.63
C LYS A 116 -23.05 -1.11 -12.02
N VAL A 117 -23.82 -0.30 -11.29
CA VAL A 117 -25.16 -0.62 -10.77
C VAL A 117 -26.21 -0.29 -11.81
#